data_AF-A0A177B4S9-F1
#
_entry.id   AF-A0A177B4S9-F1
#
_cell.length_a   1.000
_cell.length_b   1.000
_cell.length_c   1.000
_cell.angle_alpha   90.00
_cell.angle_beta   90.00
_cell.angle_gamma   90.00
#
_symmetry.space_group_name_H-M   'P 1'
#
loop_
_entity.id
_entity.type
_entity.pdbx_description
1 polymer ?
#
loop_
_entity_poly.entity_id
_entity_poly.type
_entity_poly.pdbx_seq_one_letter_code
_entity_poly.pdbx_strand_id
1 'polypeptide(L)'
;MIRGKLETNRTDPITAMWSLVEFNFQCCGVDGPIDYRNSQFRLDMVAPDILIPFTCCKLSNDNPFYPIPEAGMACQYEMDTLNILDKVNGNYHLYRNGCFNILKIWWEKQYIWIWSIYAFILFIQLLSLIMIFLVRHKINITKKEYDQESIPLRNTDALICNEEKPIKQSKETTTT
;
A
#
# COMPACT_ATOMS: atom_id res chain seq x y z
N MET A 1 5.57 24.55 26.27
CA MET A 1 5.61 24.59 24.78
C MET A 1 6.60 23.61 24.16
N ILE A 2 7.73 23.27 24.80
CA ILE A 2 8.77 22.36 24.25
C ILE A 2 8.25 20.93 24.00
N ARG A 3 7.40 20.41 24.90
CA ARG A 3 6.83 19.05 24.80
C ARG A 3 5.95 18.87 23.54
N GLY A 4 5.17 19.89 23.17
CA GLY A 4 4.26 19.81 22.01
C GLY A 4 4.95 19.79 20.65
N LYS A 5 6.09 20.49 20.49
CA LYS A 5 6.85 20.50 19.21
C LYS A 5 7.70 19.22 19.03
N LEU A 6 8.14 18.60 20.14
CA LEU A 6 8.78 17.28 20.13
C LEU A 6 7.77 16.16 19.85
N GLU A 7 6.52 16.28 20.32
CA GLU A 7 5.45 15.34 20.02
C GLU A 7 4.99 15.43 18.56
N THR A 8 4.82 16.63 18.00
CA THR A 8 4.40 16.79 16.59
C THR A 8 5.47 16.34 15.59
N ASN A 9 6.76 16.56 15.88
CA ASN A 9 7.86 16.07 15.07
C ASN A 9 7.90 14.52 15.06
N ARG A 10 7.56 13.85 16.18
CA ARG A 10 7.47 12.38 16.25
C ARG A 10 6.25 11.79 15.54
N THR A 11 5.15 12.53 15.44
CA THR A 11 3.93 12.10 14.73
C THR A 11 3.97 12.41 13.24
N ASP A 12 4.95 13.18 12.77
CA ASP A 12 5.13 13.42 11.35
C ASP A 12 5.45 12.09 10.65
N PRO A 13 4.71 11.71 9.59
CA PRO A 13 4.85 10.40 8.96
C PRO A 13 6.25 10.15 8.38
N ILE A 14 6.94 11.20 7.94
CA ILE A 14 8.30 11.08 7.39
C ILE A 14 9.26 10.78 8.54
N THR A 15 9.16 11.54 9.63
CA THR A 15 10.01 11.34 10.82
C THR A 15 9.73 9.98 11.48
N ALA A 16 8.48 9.56 11.55
CA ALA A 16 8.07 8.26 12.07
C ALA A 16 8.61 7.10 11.22
N MET A 17 8.51 7.22 9.89
CA MET A 17 9.12 6.25 8.97
C MET A 17 10.64 6.19 9.15
N TRP A 18 11.29 7.34 9.30
CA TRP A 18 12.74 7.38 9.44
C TRP A 18 13.21 6.82 10.78
N SER A 19 12.48 7.08 11.86
CA SER A 19 12.68 6.46 13.17
C SER A 19 12.60 4.93 13.11
N LEU A 20 11.64 4.40 12.33
CA LEU A 20 11.51 2.95 12.11
C LEU A 20 12.70 2.38 11.33
N VAL A 21 13.17 3.06 10.28
CA VAL A 21 14.31 2.60 9.49
C VAL A 21 15.56 2.52 10.36
N GLU A 22 15.89 3.61 11.06
CA GLU A 22 17.07 3.67 11.93
C GLU A 22 17.02 2.62 13.04
N PHE A 23 15.84 2.42 13.65
CA PHE A 23 15.64 1.41 14.68
C PHE A 23 15.80 -0.02 14.16
N ASN A 24 15.12 -0.38 13.06
CA ASN A 24 15.13 -1.76 12.55
C ASN A 24 16.48 -2.16 11.95
N PHE A 25 17.17 -1.20 11.33
CA PHE A 25 18.44 -1.45 10.65
C PHE A 25 19.67 -1.06 11.48
N GLN A 26 19.47 -0.54 12.70
CA GLN A 26 20.56 -0.15 13.61
C GLN A 26 21.60 0.72 12.91
N CYS A 27 21.11 1.76 12.24
CA CYS A 27 21.84 2.64 11.36
C CYS A 27 21.50 4.10 11.68
N CYS A 28 22.25 5.05 11.12
CA CYS A 28 21.97 6.47 11.30
C CYS A 28 22.20 7.23 10.00
N GLY A 29 21.22 8.04 9.61
CA GLY A 29 21.29 8.84 8.39
C GLY A 29 21.28 7.98 7.12
N VAL A 30 21.42 8.63 5.97
CA VAL A 30 21.43 7.97 4.66
C VAL A 30 22.79 7.30 4.46
N ASP A 31 23.86 8.09 4.49
CA ASP A 31 25.25 7.62 4.35
C ASP A 31 25.99 7.60 5.69
N GLY A 32 25.45 8.27 6.71
CA GLY A 32 25.93 8.18 8.09
C GLY A 32 25.36 9.29 8.98
N PRO A 33 25.76 9.33 10.26
CA PRO A 33 25.28 10.31 11.22
C PRO A 33 25.62 11.77 10.85
N ILE A 34 26.60 11.98 9.96
CA ILE A 34 27.00 13.31 9.48
C ILE A 34 25.88 14.02 8.70
N ASP A 35 24.96 13.26 8.10
CA ASP A 35 23.84 13.81 7.31
C ASP A 35 22.96 14.75 8.13
N TYR A 36 22.88 14.52 9.44
CA TYR A 36 22.10 15.36 10.34
C TYR A 36 22.74 16.74 10.63
N ARG A 37 24.05 16.90 10.43
CA ARG A 37 24.80 18.12 10.79
C ARG A 37 24.24 19.39 10.14
N ASN A 38 23.79 19.29 8.88
CA ASN A 38 23.23 20.40 8.11
C ASN A 38 21.78 20.15 7.66
N SER A 39 21.09 19.22 8.33
CA SER A 39 19.73 18.83 7.98
C SER A 39 18.67 19.76 8.58
N GLN A 40 17.45 19.71 8.01
CA GLN A 40 16.28 20.40 8.58
C GLN A 40 15.95 19.90 9.99
N PHE A 41 16.27 18.63 10.31
CA PHE A 41 16.12 18.11 11.67
C PHE A 41 16.82 19.02 12.69
N ARG A 42 18.08 19.41 12.43
CA ARG A 42 18.84 20.30 13.32
C ARG A 42 18.27 21.71 13.38
N LEU A 43 17.73 22.21 12.27
CA LEU A 43 17.14 23.55 12.17
C LEU A 43 15.78 23.65 12.86
N ASP A 44 14.99 22.57 12.83
CA ASP A 44 13.64 22.51 13.38
C ASP A 44 13.59 22.12 14.87
N MET A 45 14.67 21.50 15.37
CA MET A 45 14.82 21.11 16.78
C MET A 45 14.89 22.33 17.71
N VAL A 46 14.11 22.28 18.78
CA VAL A 46 14.03 23.33 19.81
C VAL A 46 15.21 23.26 20.78
N ALA A 47 15.87 22.11 20.88
CA ALA A 47 16.98 21.86 21.79
C ALA A 47 18.31 21.90 21.02
N PRO A 48 19.22 22.85 21.30
CA PRO A 48 20.51 22.96 20.61
C PRO A 48 21.45 21.78 20.90
N ASP A 49 21.20 21.03 21.98
CA ASP A 49 22.03 19.91 22.44
C ASP A 49 21.69 18.58 21.76
N ILE A 50 20.61 18.52 20.95
CA ILE A 50 20.22 17.33 20.20
C ILE A 50 20.70 17.49 18.76
N LEU A 51 21.76 16.76 18.40
CA LEU A 51 22.40 16.82 17.10
C LEU A 51 21.86 15.78 16.12
N ILE A 52 21.37 14.65 16.65
CA ILE A 52 20.83 13.51 15.91
C ILE A 52 19.59 12.93 16.61
N PRO A 53 18.71 12.23 15.86
CA PRO A 53 17.61 11.47 16.47
C PRO A 53 18.14 10.46 17.48
N PHE A 54 17.40 10.23 18.57
CA PHE A 54 17.81 9.21 19.54
C PHE A 54 17.71 7.78 18.98
N THR A 55 16.98 7.55 17.89
CA THR A 55 16.97 6.29 17.14
C THR A 55 18.32 5.94 16.50
N CYS A 56 19.18 6.94 16.27
CA CYS A 56 20.58 6.72 15.90
C CYS A 56 21.44 6.20 17.06
N CYS A 57 20.96 6.25 18.29
CA CYS A 57 21.68 5.76 19.47
C CYS A 57 21.27 4.32 19.79
N LYS A 58 22.16 3.59 20.46
CA LYS A 58 21.80 2.34 21.13
C LYS A 58 20.72 2.61 22.18
N LEU A 59 19.62 1.89 22.06
CA LEU A 59 18.44 2.08 22.89
C LEU A 59 18.36 1.01 23.97
N SER A 60 17.93 1.42 25.16
CA SER A 60 17.61 0.51 26.27
C SER A 60 16.22 -0.12 26.10
N ASN A 61 15.44 0.31 25.12
CA ASN A 61 14.06 -0.11 24.90
C ASN A 61 13.78 -0.46 23.43
N ASP A 62 12.81 -1.35 23.22
CA ASP A 62 12.38 -1.79 21.88
C ASP A 62 11.24 -0.92 21.33
N ASN A 63 11.37 0.41 21.41
CA ASN A 63 10.34 1.33 20.89
C ASN A 63 10.95 2.45 20.03
N PRO A 64 10.73 2.45 18.70
CA PRO A 64 11.27 3.46 17.79
C PRO A 64 10.62 4.84 17.93
N PHE A 65 9.38 4.92 18.43
CA PHE A 65 8.64 6.19 18.56
C PHE A 65 8.92 6.90 19.88
N TYR A 66 9.35 6.14 20.88
CA TYR A 66 9.78 6.65 22.18
C TYR A 66 11.16 6.10 22.52
N PRO A 67 12.20 6.47 21.75
CA PRO A 67 13.55 5.96 21.96
C PRO A 67 14.10 6.42 23.31
N ILE A 68 14.59 5.47 24.12
CA ILE A 68 15.29 5.71 25.38
C ILE A 68 16.76 5.30 25.15
N PRO A 69 17.66 6.25 24.84
CA PRO A 69 19.05 5.93 24.60
C PRO A 69 19.73 5.44 25.90
N GLU A 70 20.55 4.40 25.81
CA GLU A 70 21.31 3.89 26.96
C GLU A 70 22.26 4.95 27.54
N ALA A 71 22.93 5.69 26.65
CA ALA A 71 23.84 6.77 26.98
C ALA A 71 23.60 7.98 26.07
N GLY A 72 22.46 8.65 26.26
CA GLY A 72 22.00 9.75 25.40
C GLY A 72 23.03 10.86 25.20
N MET A 73 23.62 11.38 26.28
CA MET A 73 24.64 12.45 26.19
C MET A 73 25.91 11.99 25.47
N ALA A 74 26.38 10.77 25.76
CA ALA A 74 27.57 10.21 25.10
C ALA A 74 27.32 10.03 23.59
N CYS A 75 26.17 9.50 23.22
CA CYS A 75 25.77 9.34 21.82
C CYS A 75 25.72 10.68 21.06
N GLN A 76 25.14 11.72 21.66
CA GLN A 76 25.08 13.05 21.04
C GLN A 76 26.49 13.66 20.92
N TYR A 77 27.36 13.48 21.91
CA TYR A 77 28.75 13.95 21.87
C TYR A 77 29.61 13.18 20.84
N GLU A 78 29.36 11.89 20.65
CA GLU A 78 30.02 11.07 19.62
C GLU A 78 29.78 11.62 18.20
N MET A 79 28.62 12.26 17.95
CA MET A 79 28.31 12.91 16.68
C MET A 79 29.23 14.11 16.40
N ASP A 80 29.49 14.94 17.41
CA ASP A 80 30.34 16.12 17.23
C ASP A 80 31.83 15.76 17.12
N THR A 81 32.23 14.65 17.75
CA THR A 81 33.60 14.13 17.80
C THR A 81 33.93 13.04 16.78
N LEU A 82 33.07 12.84 15.77
CA LEU A 82 33.15 11.77 14.75
C LEU A 82 34.53 11.61 14.06
N ASN A 83 35.47 12.53 14.23
CA ASN A 83 36.82 12.49 13.65
C ASN A 83 37.99 12.18 14.62
N ILE A 84 37.81 12.11 15.95
CA ILE A 84 38.95 12.22 16.90
C ILE A 84 39.27 10.94 17.68
N LEU A 85 38.32 10.03 17.94
CA LEU A 85 38.51 8.92 18.89
C LEU A 85 38.37 7.50 18.29
N ASP A 86 38.40 7.40 16.96
CA ASP A 86 37.93 6.26 16.16
C ASP A 86 38.74 4.96 16.26
N LYS A 87 39.66 4.81 17.21
CA LYS A 87 40.57 3.64 17.25
C LYS A 87 40.82 2.97 18.59
N VAL A 88 40.35 3.53 19.71
CA VAL A 88 40.89 3.11 21.02
C VAL A 88 39.99 2.13 21.77
N ASN A 89 38.65 2.22 21.70
CA ASN A 89 37.81 1.47 22.67
C ASN A 89 36.62 0.62 22.14
N GLY A 90 36.27 0.63 20.84
CA GLY A 90 35.25 -0.28 20.27
C GLY A 90 33.80 -0.16 20.81
N ASN A 91 33.58 0.55 21.91
CA ASN A 91 32.30 0.75 22.58
C ASN A 91 31.71 2.10 22.19
N TYR A 92 30.98 2.14 21.07
CA TYR A 92 30.22 3.31 20.64
C TYR A 92 28.76 3.21 21.09
N HIS A 93 28.15 4.34 21.40
CA HIS A 93 26.72 4.45 21.67
C HIS A 93 25.92 4.93 20.45
N LEU A 94 26.59 5.41 19.40
CA LEU A 94 26.03 5.89 18.14
C LEU A 94 26.18 4.88 17.00
N TYR A 95 25.11 4.60 16.25
CA TYR A 95 25.20 3.89 14.98
C TYR A 95 25.92 4.76 13.93
N ARG A 96 27.05 4.26 13.41
CA ARG A 96 27.90 4.99 12.45
C ARG A 96 27.58 4.66 10.98
N ASN A 97 26.99 3.50 10.74
CA ASN A 97 26.69 3.04 9.40
C ASN A 97 25.47 3.79 8.85
N GLY A 98 25.56 4.25 7.61
CA GLY A 98 24.42 4.77 6.87
C GLY A 98 23.37 3.69 6.58
N CYS A 99 22.09 4.08 6.67
CA CYS A 99 20.97 3.19 6.42
C CYS A 99 20.87 2.76 4.95
N PHE A 100 21.33 3.60 4.01
CA PHE A 100 21.22 3.31 2.58
C PHE A 100 22.02 2.07 2.19
N ASN A 101 23.25 1.94 2.68
CA ASN A 101 24.09 0.78 2.38
C ASN A 101 23.48 -0.52 2.92
N ILE A 102 22.92 -0.49 4.13
CA ILE A 102 22.27 -1.66 4.74
C ILE A 102 20.99 -2.01 3.97
N LEU A 103 20.19 -1.01 3.60
CA LEU A 103 18.97 -1.21 2.82
C LEU A 103 19.27 -1.80 1.43
N LYS A 104 20.35 -1.35 0.78
CA LYS A 104 20.81 -1.91 -0.49
C LYS A 104 21.16 -3.39 -0.37
N ILE A 105 21.94 -3.76 0.65
CA ILE A 105 22.29 -5.16 0.92
C ILE A 105 21.04 -5.99 1.21
N TRP A 106 20.11 -5.44 1.98
CA TRP A 106 18.83 -6.10 2.26
C TRP A 106 18.00 -6.31 0.99
N TRP A 107 17.93 -5.31 0.11
CA TRP A 107 17.21 -5.38 -1.17
C TRP A 107 17.79 -6.45 -2.09
N GLU A 108 19.12 -6.50 -2.23
CA GLU A 108 19.83 -7.52 -3.02
C GLU A 108 19.59 -8.95 -2.50
N LYS A 109 19.23 -9.10 -1.21
CA LYS A 109 18.87 -10.41 -0.65
C LYS A 109 17.40 -10.77 -0.88
N GLN A 110 16.50 -9.79 -0.83
CA GLN A 110 15.06 -10.01 -0.86
C GLN A 110 14.43 -9.93 -2.25
N TYR A 111 15.14 -9.42 -3.28
CA TYR A 111 14.54 -9.19 -4.60
C TYR A 111 13.92 -10.47 -5.19
N ILE A 112 14.56 -11.64 -5.03
CA ILE A 112 14.06 -12.91 -5.58
C ILE A 112 12.67 -13.24 -5.02
N TRP A 113 12.46 -13.06 -3.71
CA TRP A 113 11.17 -13.32 -3.07
C TRP A 113 10.09 -12.32 -3.51
N ILE A 114 10.44 -11.04 -3.61
CA ILE A 114 9.53 -9.99 -4.06
C ILE A 114 9.07 -10.25 -5.50
N TRP A 115 10.01 -10.56 -6.40
CA TRP A 115 9.71 -10.90 -7.79
C TRP A 115 8.85 -12.15 -7.91
N SER A 116 9.07 -13.17 -7.07
CA SER A 116 8.26 -14.39 -7.05
C SER A 116 6.80 -14.09 -6.69
N ILE A 117 6.57 -13.33 -5.60
CA ILE A 117 5.22 -12.93 -5.19
C ILE A 117 4.54 -12.08 -6.26
N TYR A 118 5.27 -11.13 -6.84
CA TYR A 118 4.76 -10.28 -7.91
C TYR A 118 4.34 -11.09 -9.15
N ALA A 119 5.18 -12.03 -9.58
CA ALA A 119 4.86 -12.93 -10.69
C ALA A 119 3.62 -13.79 -10.40
N PHE A 120 3.46 -14.26 -9.16
CA PHE A 120 2.30 -15.03 -8.74
C PHE A 120 1.00 -14.22 -8.80
N ILE A 121 1.03 -12.97 -8.33
CA ILE A 121 -0.13 -12.06 -8.42
C ILE A 121 -0.50 -11.80 -9.89
N LEU A 122 0.49 -11.54 -10.74
CA LEU A 122 0.26 -11.34 -12.18
C LEU A 122 -0.35 -12.58 -12.85
N PHE A 123 0.08 -13.77 -12.45
CA PHE A 123 -0.46 -15.01 -12.97
C PHE A 123 -1.94 -15.19 -12.58
N ILE A 124 -2.30 -14.94 -11.32
CA ILE A 124 -3.71 -14.98 -10.87
C ILE A 124 -4.55 -13.95 -11.64
N GLN A 125 -4.02 -12.74 -11.84
CA GLN A 125 -4.71 -11.69 -12.58
C GLN A 125 -4.99 -12.14 -14.03
N LEU A 126 -4.00 -12.77 -14.68
CA LEU A 126 -4.15 -13.30 -16.03
C LEU A 126 -5.22 -14.39 -16.12
N LEU A 127 -5.19 -15.36 -15.20
CA LEU A 127 -6.20 -16.42 -15.12
C LEU A 127 -7.61 -15.85 -14.91
N SER A 128 -7.74 -14.85 -14.04
CA SER A 128 -9.01 -14.18 -13.76
C SER A 128 -9.59 -13.52 -15.02
N LEU A 129 -8.74 -12.84 -15.82
CA LEU A 129 -9.16 -12.24 -17.08
C LEU A 129 -9.58 -13.28 -18.14
N ILE A 130 -8.84 -14.38 -18.24
CA ILE A 130 -9.19 -15.49 -19.16
C ILE A 130 -10.54 -16.08 -18.77
N MET A 131 -10.78 -16.35 -17.49
CA MET A 131 -12.05 -16.88 -17.00
C MET A 131 -13.21 -15.95 -17.33
N ILE A 132 -13.07 -14.64 -17.11
CA ILE A 132 -14.09 -13.64 -17.48
C ILE A 132 -14.38 -13.70 -18.98
N PHE A 133 -13.34 -13.79 -19.82
CA PHE A 133 -13.49 -13.87 -21.26
C PHE A 133 -14.24 -15.15 -21.70
N LEU A 134 -13.88 -16.31 -21.15
CA LEU A 134 -14.53 -17.59 -21.46
C LEU A 134 -16.01 -17.59 -21.06
N VAL A 135 -16.34 -17.06 -19.88
CA VAL A 135 -17.73 -16.94 -19.41
C VAL A 135 -18.53 -16.02 -20.32
N ARG A 136 -17.99 -14.84 -20.66
CA ARG A 136 -18.67 -13.89 -21.59
C ARG A 136 -18.91 -14.50 -22.96
N HIS A 137 -17.94 -15.24 -23.49
CA HIS A 137 -18.09 -15.93 -24.77
C HIS A 137 -19.22 -16.97 -24.74
N LYS A 138 -19.28 -17.81 -23.69
CA LYS A 138 -20.36 -18.78 -23.49
C LYS A 138 -21.73 -18.13 -23.37
N ILE A 139 -21.85 -17.04 -22.62
CA ILE A 139 -23.11 -16.28 -22.50
C ILE A 139 -23.54 -15.72 -23.86
N ASN A 140 -22.62 -15.16 -24.65
CA ASN A 140 -22.94 -14.61 -25.97
C ASN A 140 -23.44 -15.67 -26.96
N ILE A 141 -22.87 -16.88 -26.93
CA ILE A 141 -23.36 -18.01 -27.73
C ILE A 141 -24.78 -18.39 -27.31
N THR A 142 -25.01 -18.57 -26.01
CA THR A 142 -26.34 -18.98 -25.49
C THR A 142 -27.42 -17.94 -25.81
N LYS A 143 -27.07 -16.65 -25.74
CA LYS A 143 -27.98 -15.57 -26.12
C LYS A 143 -28.44 -15.67 -27.58
N LYS A 144 -27.54 -16.00 -28.51
CA LYS A 144 -27.89 -16.17 -29.93
C LYS A 144 -28.86 -17.32 -30.17
N GLU A 145 -28.75 -18.40 -29.39
CA GLU A 145 -29.61 -19.58 -29.53
C GLU A 145 -31.04 -19.30 -29.02
N TYR A 146 -31.16 -18.57 -27.89
CA TYR A 146 -32.46 -18.08 -27.39
C TYR A 146 -33.12 -17.06 -28.33
N ASP A 147 -32.34 -16.12 -28.89
CA ASP A 147 -32.86 -15.14 -29.85
C ASP A 147 -33.35 -15.81 -31.16
N GLN A 148 -32.83 -16.99 -31.52
CA GLN A 148 -33.26 -17.73 -32.70
C GLN A 148 -34.49 -18.61 -32.47
N GLU A 149 -34.66 -19.15 -31.26
CA GLU A 149 -35.83 -19.98 -30.89
C GLU A 149 -37.10 -19.16 -30.62
N SER A 150 -36.99 -17.85 -30.35
CA SER A 150 -38.15 -16.96 -30.15
C SER A 150 -38.79 -16.41 -31.44
N ILE A 151 -38.26 -16.76 -32.63
CA ILE A 151 -38.76 -16.27 -33.93
C ILE A 151 -39.95 -17.03 -34.56
N PRO A 152 -40.35 -18.28 -34.20
CA PRO A 152 -41.46 -18.95 -34.89
C PRO A 152 -42.88 -18.61 -34.37
N LEU A 153 -43.05 -17.98 -33.20
CA LEU A 153 -44.40 -17.74 -32.63
C LEU A 153 -45.09 -16.44 -33.09
N ARG A 154 -44.40 -15.55 -33.82
CA ARG A 154 -45.01 -14.31 -34.34
C ARG A 154 -45.79 -14.49 -35.65
N ASN A 155 -45.60 -15.61 -36.35
CA ASN A 155 -46.24 -15.83 -37.64
C ASN A 155 -47.60 -16.55 -37.54
N THR A 156 -47.94 -17.17 -36.41
CA THR A 156 -49.24 -17.85 -36.22
C THR A 156 -50.37 -16.89 -35.83
N ASP A 157 -50.06 -15.79 -35.15
CA ASP A 157 -51.09 -14.82 -34.72
C ASP A 157 -51.60 -13.93 -35.85
N ALA A 158 -50.89 -13.88 -36.99
CA ALA A 158 -51.32 -13.15 -38.18
C ALA A 158 -52.35 -13.92 -39.03
N LEU A 159 -52.49 -15.24 -38.83
CA LEU A 159 -53.40 -16.08 -39.61
C LEU A 159 -54.76 -16.32 -38.94
N ILE A 160 -54.94 -15.94 -37.67
CA ILE A 160 -56.18 -16.19 -36.91
C ILE A 160 -57.15 -14.99 -36.99
N CYS A 161 -56.74 -13.81 -37.44
CA CYS A 161 -57.60 -12.62 -37.49
C CYS A 161 -58.43 -12.43 -38.77
N ASN A 162 -58.50 -13.42 -39.69
CA ASN A 162 -59.10 -13.21 -41.03
C ASN A 162 -60.38 -14.00 -41.34
N GLU A 163 -61.00 -14.67 -40.39
CA GLU A 163 -62.34 -15.24 -40.59
C GLU A 163 -63.26 -14.87 -39.43
N GLU A 164 -64.08 -13.82 -39.60
CA GLU A 164 -65.54 -13.89 -39.44
C GLU A 164 -66.20 -12.48 -39.50
N LYS A 165 -66.86 -12.21 -40.61
CA LYS A 165 -68.04 -11.33 -40.74
C LYS A 165 -68.74 -11.69 -42.06
N PRO A 166 -70.05 -11.39 -42.23
CA PRO A 166 -71.20 -11.39 -41.32
C PRO A 166 -72.32 -12.30 -41.85
N ILE A 167 -73.47 -12.43 -41.17
CA ILE A 167 -74.81 -12.43 -41.79
C ILE A 167 -75.86 -12.02 -40.74
N LYS A 168 -76.72 -11.07 -41.15
CA LYS A 168 -77.89 -10.54 -40.44
C LYS A 168 -79.12 -11.44 -40.66
N GLN A 169 -80.06 -11.38 -39.72
CA GLN A 169 -81.54 -11.44 -39.81
C GLN A 169 -82.13 -12.34 -38.71
N SER A 170 -83.33 -12.20 -38.17
CA SER A 170 -84.34 -11.14 -38.02
C SER A 170 -85.48 -11.77 -37.18
N LYS A 171 -86.14 -10.98 -36.30
CA LYS A 171 -87.55 -11.12 -35.81
C LYS A 171 -87.88 -12.45 -35.04
N GLU A 172 -88.86 -12.61 -34.14
CA GLU A 172 -90.06 -11.87 -33.67
C GLU A 172 -90.60 -12.56 -32.37
N THR A 173 -91.44 -11.85 -31.60
CA THR A 173 -92.59 -12.36 -30.78
C THR A 173 -92.34 -12.99 -29.38
N THR A 174 -92.63 -12.26 -28.27
CA THR A 174 -93.84 -12.30 -27.37
C THR A 174 -93.95 -13.61 -26.56
N THR A 175 -93.94 -13.65 -25.22
CA THR A 175 -95.04 -13.40 -24.24
C THR A 175 -94.41 -13.75 -22.86
N THR A 176 -94.56 -13.04 -21.74
CA THR A 176 -95.74 -12.97 -20.85
C THR A 176 -95.41 -11.98 -19.74
#